data_AF-A0A2V5QX17-F1
#
_entry.id   AF-A0A2V5QX17-F1
#
_cell.length_a   1.000
_cell.length_b   1.000
_cell.length_c   1.000
_cell.angle_alpha   90.00
_cell.angle_beta   90.00
_cell.angle_gamma   90.00
#
_symmetry.space_group_name_H-M   'P 1'
#
loop_
_entity.id
_entity.type
_entity.pdbx_description
1 polymer ?
#
loop_
_entity_poly.entity_id
_entity_poly.type
_entity_poly.pdbx_seq_one_letter_code
_entity_poly.pdbx_strand_id
1 'polypeptide(L)'
;TQRAAELRPESKDAFGGPEIMEGVAEVHAVLGNNDRAIEILEGLLSRPSGVTAQMLSINPIWDPLRSDPRFQALIDKYGAKA
;
A
#
# COMPACT_ATOMS: atom_id res chain seq x y z
N THR A 1 19.38 -34.18 0.41
CA THR A 1 18.20 -33.51 -0.15
C THR A 1 17.63 -32.53 0.88
N GLN A 2 18.24 -31.35 1.01
CA GLN A 2 17.73 -30.31 1.90
C GLN A 2 16.76 -29.46 1.08
N ARG A 3 15.47 -29.79 1.16
CA ARG A 3 14.41 -29.08 0.44
C ARG A 3 14.23 -27.70 1.05
N ALA A 4 14.31 -26.70 0.18
CA ALA A 4 13.81 -25.35 0.32
C ALA A 4 12.48 -25.30 1.09
N ALA A 5 12.53 -25.00 2.37
CA ALA A 5 11.37 -24.87 3.25
C ALA A 5 11.15 -23.43 3.75
N GLU A 6 11.68 -22.43 3.05
CA GLU A 6 11.55 -21.02 3.43
C GLU A 6 11.01 -20.11 2.31
N LEU A 7 10.11 -20.65 1.48
CA LEU A 7 9.19 -19.82 0.70
C LEU A 7 8.12 -19.25 1.65
N ARG A 8 8.40 -18.07 2.24
CA ARG A 8 7.43 -17.16 2.88
C ARG A 8 6.55 -16.48 1.79
N PRO A 9 5.50 -15.68 2.09
CA PRO A 9 4.39 -15.77 3.05
C PRO A 9 3.07 -15.24 2.41
N GLU A 10 2.26 -16.05 1.71
CA GLU A 10 1.33 -15.45 0.71
C GLU A 10 -0.17 -15.41 1.06
N SER A 11 -0.62 -15.74 2.28
CA SER A 11 -2.05 -16.13 2.42
C SER A 11 -2.85 -15.59 3.60
N LYS A 12 -2.43 -14.52 4.30
CA LYS A 12 -3.26 -14.00 5.41
C LYS A 12 -4.19 -12.84 5.07
N ASP A 13 -3.98 -12.10 3.98
CA ASP A 13 -4.85 -10.98 3.59
C ASP A 13 -5.36 -11.07 2.14
N ALA A 14 -5.40 -12.27 1.55
CA ALA A 14 -5.89 -12.48 0.18
C ALA A 14 -7.43 -12.41 0.04
N PHE A 15 -8.15 -11.84 1.02
CA PHE A 15 -9.62 -11.78 1.00
C PHE A 15 -10.19 -10.56 0.28
N GLY A 16 -9.35 -9.77 -0.37
CA GLY A 16 -9.79 -8.67 -1.21
C GLY A 16 -8.96 -8.57 -2.47
N GLY A 17 -9.60 -8.47 -3.64
CA GLY A 17 -8.93 -7.94 -4.81
C GLY A 17 -8.32 -6.55 -4.52
N PRO A 18 -7.46 -6.00 -5.39
CA PRO A 18 -6.80 -4.71 -5.17
C PRO A 18 -7.75 -3.57 -4.73
N GLU A 19 -8.98 -3.56 -5.24
CA GLU A 19 -10.03 -2.59 -4.90
C GLU A 19 -10.50 -2.67 -3.44
N ILE A 20 -10.64 -3.88 -2.89
CA ILE A 20 -11.03 -4.08 -1.48
C ILE A 20 -9.91 -3.61 -0.56
N MET A 21 -8.66 -3.85 -0.94
CA MET A 21 -7.50 -3.43 -0.15
C MET A 21 -7.30 -1.91 -0.16
N GLU A 22 -7.63 -1.20 -1.25
CA GLU A 22 -7.60 0.26 -1.27
C GLU A 22 -8.57 0.85 -0.24
N GLY A 23 -9.82 0.39 -0.22
CA GLY A 23 -10.80 0.86 0.77
C GLY A 23 -10.38 0.56 2.22
N VAL A 24 -9.71 -0.58 2.47
CA VAL A 24 -9.15 -0.88 3.79
C VAL A 24 -8.03 0.11 4.16
N ALA A 25 -7.15 0.46 3.23
CA ALA A 25 -6.12 1.47 3.45
C ALA A 25 -6.73 2.86 3.76
N GLU A 26 -7.80 3.26 3.06
CA GLU A 26 -8.51 4.51 3.33
C GLU A 26 -9.08 4.54 4.75
N VAL A 27 -9.75 3.47 5.19
CA VAL A 27 -10.28 3.37 6.55
C VAL A 27 -9.17 3.49 7.59
N HIS A 28 -8.03 2.81 7.38
CA HIS A 28 -6.88 2.93 8.28
C HIS A 28 -6.32 4.36 8.31
N ALA A 29 -6.20 5.03 7.16
CA ALA A 29 -5.73 6.41 7.08
C ALA A 29 -6.65 7.38 7.84
N VAL A 30 -7.97 7.25 7.65
CA VAL A 30 -8.97 8.09 8.35
C VAL A 30 -8.95 7.86 9.86
N LEU A 31 -8.71 6.62 10.31
CA LEU A 31 -8.59 6.30 11.73
C LEU A 31 -7.23 6.66 12.35
N GLY A 32 -6.29 7.22 11.56
CA GLY A 32 -4.93 7.55 12.01
C GLY A 32 -4.02 6.33 12.19
N ASN A 33 -4.43 5.16 11.70
CA ASN A 33 -3.64 3.92 11.69
C ASN A 33 -2.63 3.93 10.53
N ASN A 34 -1.76 4.94 10.52
CA ASN A 34 -0.89 5.27 9.39
C ASN A 34 0.03 4.11 8.99
N ASP A 35 0.58 3.39 9.97
CA ASP A 35 1.45 2.23 9.73
C ASP A 35 0.78 1.20 8.83
N ARG A 36 -0.47 0.84 9.14
CA ARG A 36 -1.22 -0.19 8.42
C ARG A 36 -1.67 0.30 7.05
N ALA A 37 -2.09 1.56 6.95
CA ALA A 37 -2.44 2.16 5.67
C ALA A 37 -1.25 2.14 4.70
N ILE A 38 -0.07 2.55 5.17
CA ILE A 38 1.16 2.62 4.37
C ILE A 38 1.62 1.22 3.92
N GLU A 39 1.54 0.21 4.80
CA GLU A 39 1.87 -1.17 4.45
C GLU A 39 0.99 -1.71 3.30
N ILE A 40 -0.32 -1.46 3.36
CA ILE A 40 -1.26 -1.88 2.33
C ILE A 40 -0.99 -1.16 1.01
N LEU A 41 -0.75 0.16 1.07
CA LEU A 41 -0.44 0.97 -0.11
C LEU A 41 0.86 0.53 -0.79
N GLU A 42 1.91 0.19 -0.04
CA GLU A 42 3.13 -0.35 -0.63
C GLU A 42 2.85 -1.67 -1.36
N GLY A 43 2.08 -2.56 -0.75
CA GLY A 43 1.66 -3.81 -1.38
C GLY A 43 0.90 -3.60 -2.68
N LEU A 44 -0.01 -2.62 -2.72
CA LEU A 44 -0.78 -2.26 -3.92
C LEU A 44 0.09 -1.65 -5.02
N LEU A 45 1.04 -0.78 -4.68
CA LEU A 45 1.95 -0.14 -5.64
C LEU A 45 3.01 -1.12 -6.18
N SER A 46 3.35 -2.17 -5.44
CA SER A 46 4.36 -3.16 -5.83
C SER A 46 3.92 -4.11 -6.96
N ARG A 47 2.62 -4.16 -7.25
CA ARG A 47 1.99 -5.09 -8.22
C ARG A 47 1.04 -4.35 -9.16
N PRO A 48 0.66 -4.92 -10.31
CA PRO A 48 -0.36 -4.33 -11.16
C PRO A 48 -1.68 -4.14 -10.39
N SER A 49 -2.10 -2.89 -10.20
CA SER A 49 -3.35 -2.50 -9.56
C SER A 49 -3.83 -1.15 -10.14
N GLY A 50 -5.05 -0.74 -9.81
CA GLY A 50 -5.56 0.60 -10.15
C GLY A 50 -4.93 1.72 -9.31
N VAL A 51 -4.22 1.38 -8.23
CA VAL A 51 -3.59 2.35 -7.33
C VAL A 51 -2.24 2.77 -7.91
N THR A 52 -2.05 4.07 -8.06
CA THR A 52 -0.82 4.68 -8.58
C THR A 52 -0.31 5.74 -7.62
N ALA A 53 1.00 6.01 -7.65
CA ALA A 53 1.60 7.06 -6.83
C ALA A 53 0.97 8.43 -7.11
N GLN A 54 0.63 8.71 -8.37
CA GLN A 54 -0.05 9.95 -8.78
C GLN A 54 -1.44 10.06 -8.12
N MET A 55 -2.21 8.97 -8.09
CA MET A 55 -3.51 8.93 -7.42
C MET A 55 -3.38 9.21 -5.92
N LEU A 56 -2.39 8.63 -5.26
CA LEU A 56 -2.13 8.88 -3.83
C LEU A 56 -1.77 10.34 -3.54
N SER A 57 -1.03 10.98 -4.44
CA SER A 57 -0.65 12.39 -4.29
C SER A 57 -1.82 13.36 -4.43
N ILE A 58 -2.80 13.06 -5.28
CA ILE A 58 -3.92 13.98 -5.59
C ILE A 58 -5.16 13.76 -4.74
N ASN A 59 -5.44 12.53 -4.30
CA ASN A 59 -6.67 12.21 -3.58
C ASN A 59 -6.57 12.72 -2.13
N PRO A 60 -7.52 13.56 -1.65
CA PRO A 60 -7.48 14.12 -0.31
C PRO A 60 -7.74 13.11 0.82
N ILE A 61 -8.21 11.89 0.52
CA ILE A 61 -8.36 10.85 1.53
C ILE A 61 -7.02 10.51 2.23
N TRP A 62 -5.90 10.77 1.54
CA TRP A 62 -4.54 10.54 2.04
C TRP A 62 -3.92 11.73 2.76
N ASP A 63 -4.65 12.85 2.93
CA ASP A 63 -4.18 14.02 3.70
C ASP A 63 -3.58 13.65 5.06
N PRO A 64 -4.17 12.73 5.85
CA PRO A 64 -3.60 12.31 7.14
C PRO A 64 -2.22 11.64 7.04
N LEU A 65 -1.89 11.05 5.88
CA LEU A 65 -0.61 10.38 5.63
C LEU A 65 0.44 11.32 5.03
N ARG A 66 0.05 12.49 4.50
CA ARG A 66 0.97 13.37 3.76
C ARG A 66 2.14 13.90 4.59
N SER A 67 1.98 14.00 5.91
CA SER A 67 3.06 14.40 6.83
C SER A 67 3.98 13.24 7.20
N ASP A 68 3.62 11.98 6.89
CA ASP A 68 4.42 10.81 7.19
C ASP A 68 5.55 10.63 6.14
N PRO A 69 6.83 10.63 6.56
CA PRO A 69 7.95 10.47 5.63
C PRO A 69 7.91 9.16 4.84
N ARG A 70 7.31 8.10 5.39
CA ARG A 70 7.21 6.80 4.70
C ARG A 70 6.21 6.86 3.55
N PHE A 71 5.13 7.62 3.71
CA PHE A 71 4.16 7.85 2.64
C PHE A 71 4.77 8.67 1.49
N GLN A 72 5.54 9.71 1.82
CA GLN A 72 6.31 10.49 0.83
C GLN A 72 7.30 9.59 0.07
N ALA A 73 8.02 8.72 0.78
CA ALA A 73 8.94 7.78 0.16
C ALA A 73 8.25 6.79 -0.80
N LEU A 74 7.00 6.37 -0.52
CA LEU A 74 6.21 5.57 -1.46
C LEU A 74 5.88 6.36 -2.73
N ILE A 75 5.43 7.61 -2.59
CA ILE A 75 5.15 8.47 -3.73
C ILE A 75 6.39 8.65 -4.60
N ASP A 76 7.55 8.92 -4.00
CA ASP A 76 8.79 9.11 -4.76
C ASP A 76 9.25 7.82 -5.46
N LYS A 77 9.24 6.69 -4.74
CA LYS A 77 9.66 5.37 -5.23
C LYS A 77 8.85 4.91 -6.44
N TYR A 78 7.54 5.15 -6.43
CA TYR A 78 6.63 4.67 -7.47
C TYR A 78 6.19 5.75 -8.46
N GLY A 79 6.39 7.04 -8.14
CA GLY A 79 6.10 8.18 -9.00
C GLY A 79 7.13 8.39 -10.12
N ALA A 80 8.39 8.01 -9.89
CA ALA A 80 9.45 8.04 -10.90
C ALA A 80 9.35 6.91 -11.95
N LYS A 81 8.35 6.02 -11.82
CA LYS A 81 8.18 4.82 -12.65
C LYS A 81 7.11 4.97 -13.75
N ALA A 82 6.60 6.18 -13.96
CA ALA A 82 5.61 6.51 -14.99
C ALA A 82 6.27 6.96 -16.30
#